data_AF-A0A955NPG7-F1
#
_entry.id   AF-A0A955NPG7-F1
#
_cell.length_a   1.000
_cell.length_b   1.000
_cell.length_c   1.000
_cell.angle_alpha   90.00
_cell.angle_beta   90.00
_cell.angle_gamma   90.00
#
_symmetry.space_group_name_H-M   'P 1'
#
loop_
_entity.id
_entity.type
_entity.pdbx_description
1 polymer ?
#
loop_
_entity_poly.entity_id
_entity_poly.type
_entity_poly.pdbx_seq_one_letter_code
_entity_poly.pdbx_strand_id
1 'polypeptide(L)'
;FIPNGPEGGNDGHNDGGYITEHSTGPIVSEDELIYYYGCSSYGKNHGKDVRLSGGGIFRGRLRMDGFVSVDGGSLTTKPLKFEGEDLTLNSVGSNRIEVLSESGESLGSAQVNGDSIHHHVLFGDKTLGELADGNPVRIKFDVLDGGKVYSFTVH
;
A
#
# COMPACT_ATOMS: atom_id res chain seq x y z
N PHE A 1 -1.74 6.27 -10.18
CA PHE A 1 -1.91 6.66 -11.59
C PHE A 1 -2.32 5.42 -12.37
N ILE A 2 -3.45 5.46 -13.08
CA ILE A 2 -3.91 4.36 -13.94
C ILE A 2 -3.58 4.76 -15.38
N PRO A 3 -2.67 4.05 -16.08
CA PRO A 3 -2.40 4.34 -17.48
C PRO A 3 -3.59 3.89 -18.35
N ASN A 4 -3.93 4.68 -19.36
CA ASN A 4 -4.92 4.26 -20.37
C ASN A 4 -4.35 3.10 -21.20
N GLY A 5 -5.24 2.23 -21.70
CA GLY A 5 -4.89 1.30 -22.77
C GLY A 5 -4.55 2.01 -24.10
N PRO A 6 -4.19 1.26 -25.15
CA PRO A 6 -4.01 1.81 -26.49
C PRO A 6 -5.32 2.38 -27.05
N GLU A 7 -5.32 3.58 -27.61
CA GLU A 7 -6.54 4.17 -28.20
C GLU A 7 -7.14 3.26 -29.29
N GLY A 8 -8.45 3.04 -29.24
CA GLY A 8 -9.18 2.16 -30.16
C GLY A 8 -8.84 0.66 -30.03
N GLY A 9 -8.07 0.28 -29.01
CA GLY A 9 -7.70 -1.11 -28.77
C GLY A 9 -8.91 -2.03 -28.54
N ASN A 10 -8.71 -3.33 -28.77
CA ASN A 10 -9.77 -4.34 -28.67
C ASN A 10 -11.01 -3.96 -29.50
N ASP A 11 -10.80 -3.50 -30.74
CA ASP A 11 -11.87 -3.07 -31.66
C ASP A 11 -12.82 -2.01 -31.07
N GLY A 12 -12.30 -1.09 -30.26
CA GLY A 12 -13.11 -0.07 -29.58
C GLY A 12 -13.85 -0.59 -28.33
N HIS A 13 -13.37 -1.68 -27.73
CA HIS A 13 -13.88 -2.25 -26.48
C HIS A 13 -12.81 -2.22 -25.37
N ASN A 14 -12.13 -1.09 -25.23
CA ASN A 14 -11.14 -0.85 -24.17
C ASN A 14 -11.24 0.57 -23.59
N ASP A 15 -10.27 0.93 -22.73
CA ASP A 15 -10.19 2.20 -22.02
C ASP A 15 -9.11 3.16 -22.56
N GLY A 16 -8.77 3.04 -23.85
CA GLY A 16 -7.66 3.79 -24.43
C GLY A 16 -7.90 5.27 -24.71
N GLY A 17 -9.15 5.72 -24.59
CA GLY A 17 -9.56 7.10 -24.89
C GLY A 17 -9.42 8.02 -23.68
N TYR A 18 -10.54 8.32 -23.02
CA TYR A 18 -10.53 9.07 -21.76
C TYR A 18 -11.29 8.30 -20.68
N ILE A 19 -10.77 8.37 -19.45
CA ILE A 19 -11.37 7.78 -18.26
C ILE A 19 -12.24 8.85 -17.58
N THR A 20 -13.41 8.45 -17.11
CA THR A 20 -14.30 9.24 -16.26
C THR A 20 -14.42 8.59 -14.91
N GLU A 21 -14.13 9.39 -13.89
CA GLU A 21 -14.27 8.99 -12.51
C GLU A 21 -15.73 9.10 -12.06
N HIS A 22 -16.18 8.10 -11.29
CA HIS A 22 -17.43 8.18 -10.53
C HIS A 22 -17.18 8.85 -9.18
N SER A 23 -18.15 9.60 -8.69
CA SER A 23 -18.05 10.37 -7.44
C SER A 23 -18.03 9.51 -6.17
N THR A 24 -18.18 8.20 -6.31
CA THR A 24 -18.09 7.24 -5.21
C THR A 24 -16.63 6.91 -4.91
N GLY A 25 -16.26 6.90 -3.63
CA GLY A 25 -14.97 6.37 -3.21
C GLY A 25 -14.81 4.88 -3.56
N PRO A 26 -13.59 4.34 -3.53
CA PRO A 26 -13.36 2.93 -3.79
C PRO A 26 -14.08 2.05 -2.76
N ILE A 27 -14.52 0.87 -3.22
CA ILE A 27 -15.08 -0.17 -2.36
C ILE A 27 -13.92 -0.93 -1.74
N VAL A 28 -13.86 -0.97 -0.41
CA VAL A 28 -12.93 -1.85 0.31
C VAL A 28 -13.48 -3.28 0.25
N SER A 29 -12.70 -4.20 -0.29
CA SER A 29 -13.04 -5.63 -0.35
C SER A 29 -11.79 -6.43 0.03
N GLU A 30 -11.81 -7.06 1.20
CA GLU A 30 -10.63 -7.74 1.77
C GLU A 30 -9.44 -6.76 1.81
N ASP A 31 -8.33 -7.11 1.16
CA ASP A 31 -7.09 -6.32 1.14
C ASP A 31 -6.97 -5.40 -0.08
N GLU A 32 -8.09 -5.13 -0.76
CA GLU A 32 -8.11 -4.36 -2.00
C GLU A 32 -9.11 -3.20 -1.98
N LEU A 33 -8.72 -2.14 -2.68
CA LEU A 33 -9.58 -1.05 -3.08
C LEU A 33 -10.06 -1.31 -4.51
N ILE A 34 -11.36 -1.56 -4.65
CA ILE A 34 -12.02 -1.74 -5.93
C ILE A 34 -12.57 -0.39 -6.39
N TYR A 35 -12.16 0.04 -7.58
CA TYR A 35 -12.68 1.25 -8.21
C TYR A 35 -13.36 0.91 -9.53
N TYR A 36 -14.60 1.35 -9.69
CA TYR A 36 -15.29 1.31 -10.97
C TYR A 36 -15.10 2.64 -11.68
N TYR A 37 -14.82 2.59 -12.97
CA TYR A 37 -14.64 3.77 -13.80
C TYR A 37 -15.36 3.60 -15.14
N GLY A 38 -15.89 4.71 -15.65
CA GLY A 38 -16.34 4.78 -17.03
C GLY A 38 -15.18 5.15 -17.95
N CYS A 39 -15.25 4.78 -19.21
CA CYS A 39 -14.31 5.25 -20.22
C CYS A 39 -14.92 5.28 -21.63
N SER A 40 -14.20 5.95 -22.53
CA SER A 40 -14.30 5.71 -23.97
C SER A 40 -13.04 5.01 -24.47
N SER A 41 -13.15 4.30 -25.59
CA SER A 41 -11.99 3.72 -26.29
C SER A 41 -11.24 4.74 -27.14
N TYR A 42 -11.90 5.83 -27.53
CA TYR A 42 -11.32 6.93 -28.29
C TYR A 42 -11.39 8.26 -27.53
N GLY A 43 -10.32 9.04 -27.57
CA GLY A 43 -10.23 10.35 -26.93
C GLY A 43 -11.15 11.39 -27.58
N LYS A 44 -11.29 12.55 -26.93
CA LYS A 44 -12.22 13.62 -27.40
C LYS A 44 -11.88 14.22 -28.76
N ASN A 45 -10.68 13.95 -29.30
CA ASN A 45 -10.18 14.47 -30.57
C ASN A 45 -10.05 13.38 -31.64
N HIS A 46 -10.83 12.31 -31.55
CA HIS A 46 -10.80 11.23 -32.54
C HIS A 46 -11.27 11.68 -33.94
N GLY A 47 -10.92 10.90 -34.95
CA GLY A 47 -11.33 11.13 -36.34
C GLY A 47 -12.85 11.21 -36.48
N LYS A 48 -13.33 12.02 -37.44
CA LYS A 48 -14.77 12.21 -37.70
C LYS A 48 -15.47 10.95 -38.22
N ASP A 49 -14.70 9.99 -38.70
CA ASP A 49 -15.11 8.66 -39.13
C ASP A 49 -15.51 7.75 -37.95
N VAL A 50 -15.00 8.03 -36.75
CA VAL A 50 -15.38 7.33 -35.52
C VAL A 50 -16.72 7.89 -35.02
N ARG A 51 -17.81 7.17 -35.30
CA ARG A 51 -19.17 7.55 -34.89
C ARG A 51 -19.55 7.08 -33.50
N LEU A 52 -18.91 6.02 -33.02
CA LEU A 52 -19.08 5.45 -31.69
C LEU A 52 -17.70 5.38 -31.06
N SER A 53 -17.47 6.14 -29.99
CA SER A 53 -16.19 6.20 -29.29
C SER A 53 -15.88 4.97 -28.43
N GLY A 54 -16.77 3.97 -28.46
CA GLY A 54 -16.59 2.71 -27.73
C GLY A 54 -16.54 2.91 -26.21
N GLY A 55 -15.93 1.95 -25.52
CA GLY A 55 -15.72 1.97 -24.07
C GLY A 55 -16.81 1.28 -23.26
N GLY A 56 -16.87 1.61 -21.97
CA GLY A 56 -17.75 0.92 -21.03
C GLY A 56 -17.44 1.24 -19.56
N ILE A 57 -17.95 0.38 -18.68
CA ILE A 57 -17.62 0.40 -17.25
C ILE A 57 -16.57 -0.67 -16.99
N PHE A 58 -15.46 -0.26 -16.39
CA PHE A 58 -14.33 -1.11 -16.06
C PHE A 58 -14.08 -1.10 -14.56
N ARG A 59 -13.27 -2.06 -14.10
CA ARG A 59 -12.92 -2.26 -12.69
C ARG A 59 -11.40 -2.26 -12.53
N GLY A 60 -10.88 -1.29 -11.79
CA GLY A 60 -9.52 -1.29 -11.27
C GLY A 60 -9.48 -1.95 -9.88
N ARG A 61 -8.38 -2.64 -9.58
CA ARG A 61 -8.06 -3.14 -8.24
C ARG A 61 -6.75 -2.47 -7.81
N LEU A 62 -6.77 -1.82 -6.66
CA LEU A 62 -5.61 -1.21 -6.02
C LEU A 62 -5.40 -1.91 -4.68
N ARG A 63 -4.17 -1.90 -4.17
CA ARG A 63 -3.92 -2.37 -2.80
C ARG A 63 -4.40 -1.34 -1.78
N MET A 64 -4.76 -1.80 -0.59
CA MET A 64 -5.24 -0.97 0.52
C MET A 64 -4.18 -0.03 1.13
N ASP A 65 -2.91 -0.39 1.04
CA ASP A 65 -1.80 0.33 1.64
C ASP A 65 -1.43 1.58 0.83
N GLY A 66 -1.71 2.75 1.42
CA GLY A 66 -1.27 4.05 0.93
C GLY A 66 0.25 4.17 0.97
N PHE A 67 0.82 4.56 -0.18
CA PHE A 67 2.24 4.64 -0.46
C PHE A 67 3.08 5.41 0.58
N VAL A 68 3.73 4.70 1.50
CA VAL A 68 5.07 5.07 1.95
C VAL A 68 5.99 3.98 1.43
N SER A 69 6.64 4.18 0.29
CA SER A 69 7.67 3.23 -0.18
C SER A 69 9.01 3.68 0.40
N VAL A 70 9.38 3.19 1.58
CA VAL A 70 10.77 3.32 2.03
C VAL A 70 11.56 2.26 1.28
N ASP A 71 12.25 2.68 0.23
CA ASP A 71 12.99 1.81 -0.69
C ASP A 71 14.46 1.60 -0.30
N GLY A 72 14.77 1.85 0.99
CA GLY A 72 16.11 1.76 1.56
C GLY A 72 16.34 2.76 2.69
N GLY A 73 17.39 2.53 3.48
CA GLY A 73 17.78 3.40 4.58
C GLY A 73 17.04 3.10 5.88
N SER A 74 16.80 4.13 6.69
CA SER A 74 16.12 3.95 7.98
C SER A 74 15.04 5.00 8.21
N LEU A 75 13.95 4.57 8.83
CA LEU A 75 12.83 5.40 9.26
C LEU A 75 12.61 5.16 10.75
N THR A 76 12.32 6.20 11.51
CA THR A 76 11.87 6.05 12.90
C THR A 76 10.62 6.88 13.10
N THR A 77 9.60 6.27 13.70
CA THR A 77 8.36 6.97 14.01
C THR A 77 8.59 8.06 15.07
N LYS A 78 7.66 9.02 15.14
CA LYS A 78 7.46 9.77 16.39
C LYS A 78 7.03 8.78 17.49
N PRO A 79 7.16 9.13 18.79
CA PRO A 79 6.62 8.30 19.85
C PRO A 79 5.14 7.98 19.56
N LEU A 80 4.82 6.70 19.52
CA LEU A 80 3.50 6.17 19.26
C LEU A 80 2.89 5.73 20.59
N LYS A 81 1.67 6.18 20.84
CA LYS A 81 0.79 5.60 21.83
C LYS A 81 -0.33 4.88 21.08
N PHE A 82 -0.54 3.62 21.39
CA PHE A 82 -1.50 2.77 20.70
C PHE A 82 -2.19 1.84 21.71
N GLU A 83 -3.28 1.24 21.27
CA GLU A 83 -3.93 0.10 21.91
C GLU A 83 -3.73 -1.08 20.95
N GLY A 84 -3.40 -2.26 21.48
CA GLY A 84 -3.07 -3.44 20.68
C GLY A 84 -1.80 -4.15 21.14
N GLU A 85 -1.67 -5.40 20.75
CA GLU A 85 -0.58 -6.31 21.11
C GLU A 85 0.34 -6.58 19.93
N ASP A 86 -0.23 -6.86 18.76
CA ASP A 86 0.49 -7.42 17.63
C ASP A 86 0.90 -6.35 16.63
N LEU A 87 2.09 -6.49 16.06
CA LEU A 87 2.58 -5.67 14.95
C LEU A 87 2.58 -6.49 13.66
N THR A 88 1.96 -5.94 12.62
CA THR A 88 2.10 -6.46 11.25
C THR A 88 2.79 -5.45 10.35
N LEU A 89 3.62 -5.95 9.45
CA LEU A 89 4.38 -5.16 8.48
C LEU A 89 4.07 -5.60 7.06
N ASN A 90 3.71 -4.67 6.20
CA ASN A 90 3.67 -4.88 4.76
C ASN A 90 5.03 -4.49 4.18
N SER A 91 5.79 -5.50 3.74
CA SER A 91 7.14 -5.27 3.23
C SER A 91 7.61 -6.36 2.26
N VAL A 92 8.54 -5.95 1.40
CA VAL A 92 9.29 -6.82 0.48
C VAL A 92 10.76 -6.84 0.92
N GLY A 93 11.43 -7.96 0.69
CA GLY A 93 12.87 -8.12 0.96
C GLY A 93 13.16 -8.31 2.44
N SER A 94 14.35 -7.88 2.87
CA SER A 94 14.81 -8.02 4.25
C SER A 94 14.71 -6.70 5.00
N ASN A 95 13.98 -6.69 6.11
CA ASN A 95 13.75 -5.48 6.92
C ASN A 95 13.98 -5.78 8.40
N ARG A 96 14.77 -4.94 9.08
CA ARG A 96 14.95 -5.00 10.53
C ARG A 96 14.02 -3.98 11.20
N ILE A 97 13.33 -4.42 12.23
CA ILE A 97 12.41 -3.63 13.04
C ILE A 97 12.96 -3.58 14.45
N GLU A 98 13.00 -2.40 15.05
CA GLU A 98 13.48 -2.19 16.40
C GLU A 98 12.52 -1.29 17.16
N VAL A 99 12.12 -1.72 18.35
CA VAL A 99 11.28 -0.94 19.26
C VAL A 99 12.20 -0.19 20.21
N LEU A 100 12.03 1.12 20.26
CA LEU A 100 12.80 2.00 21.12
C LEU A 100 11.88 2.61 22.17
N SER A 101 12.38 2.78 23.39
CA SER A 101 11.73 3.59 24.40
C SER A 101 11.67 5.06 23.96
N GLU A 102 10.92 5.88 24.69
CA GLU A 102 10.87 7.33 24.42
C GLU A 102 12.25 8.00 24.51
N SER A 103 13.14 7.49 25.36
CA SER A 103 14.53 7.95 25.52
C SER A 103 15.49 7.40 24.44
N GLY A 104 15.03 6.49 23.57
CA GLY A 104 15.82 5.89 22.50
C GLY A 104 16.55 4.60 22.87
N GLU A 105 16.26 4.01 24.03
CA GLU A 105 16.81 2.70 24.43
C GLU A 105 16.12 1.58 23.65
N SER A 106 16.88 0.59 23.17
CA SER A 106 16.32 -0.56 22.46
C SER A 106 15.62 -1.49 23.43
N LEU A 107 14.30 -1.69 23.22
CA LEU A 107 13.46 -2.60 24.00
C LEU A 107 13.40 -3.99 23.36
N GLY A 108 13.60 -4.09 22.04
CA GLY A 108 13.63 -5.34 21.31
C GLY A 108 13.80 -5.12 19.81
N SER A 109 14.25 -6.16 19.09
CA SER A 109 14.37 -6.10 17.64
C SER A 109 13.98 -7.41 16.97
N ALA A 110 13.50 -7.31 15.74
CA ALA A 110 13.04 -8.42 14.91
C ALA A 110 13.50 -8.20 13.48
N GLN A 111 13.53 -9.28 12.69
CA GLN A 111 13.81 -9.19 11.26
C GLN A 111 12.78 -10.03 10.51
N VAL A 112 12.23 -9.44 9.44
CA VAL A 112 11.32 -10.13 8.52
C VAL A 112 11.96 -10.20 7.14
N ASN A 113 11.67 -11.27 6.42
CA ASN A 113 12.20 -11.54 5.09
C ASN A 113 11.08 -12.06 4.17
N GLY A 114 11.05 -11.58 2.94
CA GLY A 114 10.13 -12.07 1.90
C GLY A 114 9.20 -10.98 1.38
N ASP A 115 8.13 -11.38 0.70
CA ASP A 115 7.09 -10.49 0.16
C ASP A 115 5.76 -10.87 0.81
N SER A 116 5.25 -9.99 1.68
CA SER A 116 3.98 -10.20 2.36
C SER A 116 3.37 -8.86 2.76
N ILE A 117 2.04 -8.81 2.67
CA ILE A 117 1.23 -7.70 3.17
C ILE A 117 1.00 -7.78 4.70
N HIS A 118 1.27 -8.94 5.31
CA HIS A 118 1.03 -9.20 6.74
C HIS A 118 2.17 -10.00 7.37
N HIS A 119 3.41 -9.47 7.33
CA HIS A 119 4.47 -10.04 8.16
C HIS A 119 4.11 -9.83 9.63
N HIS A 120 3.80 -10.90 10.36
CA HIS A 120 3.66 -10.85 11.82
C HIS A 120 5.05 -10.66 12.45
N VAL A 121 5.21 -9.60 13.24
CA VAL A 121 6.49 -9.22 13.84
C VAL A 121 6.49 -9.60 15.32
N LEU A 122 7.32 -10.58 15.67
CA LEU A 122 7.60 -10.97 17.06
C LEU A 122 9.04 -10.59 17.42
N PHE A 123 9.21 -10.02 18.61
CA PHE A 123 10.50 -9.56 19.13
C PHE A 123 11.07 -10.60 20.09
N GLY A 124 11.55 -11.71 19.52
CA GLY A 124 11.85 -12.92 20.28
C GLY A 124 10.55 -13.67 20.60
N ASP A 125 10.22 -13.79 21.88
CA ASP A 125 8.97 -14.38 22.39
C ASP A 125 7.92 -13.32 22.72
N LYS A 126 8.19 -12.04 22.48
CA LYS A 126 7.33 -10.92 22.87
C LYS A 126 6.61 -10.24 21.72
N THR A 127 5.41 -9.75 21.99
CA THR A 127 4.63 -8.88 21.10
C THR A 127 5.10 -7.42 21.18
N LEU A 128 4.54 -6.53 20.35
CA LEU A 128 4.81 -5.10 20.44
C LEU A 128 4.21 -4.50 21.72
N GLY A 129 3.00 -4.93 22.09
CA GLY A 129 2.30 -4.48 23.29
C GLY A 129 3.08 -4.80 24.57
N GLU A 130 3.61 -6.03 24.68
CA GLU A 130 4.44 -6.47 25.80
C GLU A 130 5.76 -5.70 25.91
N LEU A 131 6.35 -5.26 24.80
CA LEU A 131 7.54 -4.41 24.83
C LEU A 131 7.20 -2.97 25.24
N ALA A 132 6.06 -2.45 24.79
CA ALA A 132 5.64 -1.10 25.12
C ALA A 132 5.19 -0.96 26.59
N ASP A 133 4.56 -2.00 27.15
CA ASP A 133 4.05 -2.03 28.52
C ASP A 133 3.22 -0.76 28.87
N GLY A 134 2.37 -0.34 27.92
CA GLY A 134 1.54 0.86 28.02
C GLY A 134 2.26 2.21 27.86
N ASN A 135 3.58 2.20 27.67
CA ASN A 135 4.39 3.41 27.47
C ASN A 135 4.49 3.79 25.98
N PRO A 136 4.63 5.09 25.67
CA PRO A 136 4.94 5.51 24.31
C PRO A 136 6.29 4.96 23.84
N VAL A 137 6.31 4.37 22.66
CA VAL A 137 7.52 3.80 22.04
C VAL A 137 7.71 4.32 20.62
N ARG A 138 8.93 4.24 20.09
CA ARG A 138 9.22 4.50 18.68
C ARG A 138 9.49 3.18 17.99
N ILE A 139 9.08 3.07 16.72
CA ILE A 139 9.42 1.92 15.89
C ILE A 139 10.41 2.40 14.84
N LYS A 140 11.57 1.77 14.80
CA LYS A 140 12.62 2.00 13.82
C LYS A 140 12.61 0.87 12.81
N PHE A 141 12.58 1.23 11.53
CA PHE A 141 12.67 0.33 10.39
C PHE A 141 14.00 0.59 9.69
N ASP A 142 14.84 -0.43 9.60
CA ASP A 142 16.04 -0.43 8.76
C ASP A 142 15.75 -1.31 7.55
N VAL A 143 15.61 -0.66 6.39
CA VAL A 143 15.32 -1.30 5.10
C VAL A 143 16.64 -1.70 4.45
N LEU A 144 16.92 -3.00 4.42
CA LEU A 144 18.18 -3.51 3.86
C LEU A 144 18.13 -3.51 2.32
N ASP A 145 19.26 -3.83 1.69
CA ASP A 145 19.37 -3.79 0.23
C ASP A 145 18.31 -4.66 -0.46
N GLY A 146 17.63 -4.09 -1.46
CA GLY A 146 16.47 -4.70 -2.13
C GLY A 146 15.18 -4.75 -1.30
N GLY A 147 15.18 -4.23 -0.07
CA GLY A 147 14.02 -4.15 0.81
C GLY A 147 13.11 -2.97 0.50
N LYS A 148 11.83 -3.13 0.82
CA LYS A 148 10.81 -2.07 0.76
C LYS A 148 9.86 -2.23 1.93
N VAL A 149 9.57 -1.15 2.65
CA VAL A 149 8.48 -1.10 3.64
C VAL A 149 7.38 -0.21 3.09
N TYR A 150 6.14 -0.70 3.14
CA TYR A 150 4.96 -0.01 2.61
C TYR A 150 4.06 0.56 3.70
N SER A 151 3.77 -0.24 4.72
CA SER A 151 2.92 0.15 5.86
C SER A 151 3.17 -0.74 7.07
N PHE A 152 2.77 -0.28 8.26
CA PHE A 152 2.70 -1.10 9.46
C PHE A 152 1.35 -0.88 10.15
N THR A 153 0.84 -1.91 10.81
CA THR A 153 -0.44 -1.88 11.55
C THR A 153 -0.25 -2.52 12.91
N VAL A 154 -0.77 -1.87 13.95
CA VAL A 154 -0.88 -2.42 15.30
C VAL A 154 -2.32 -2.91 15.49
N HIS A 155 -2.48 -4.14 15.98
CA HIS A 155 -3.77 -4.81 16.21
C HIS A 155 -4.07 -4.97 17.69
#